data_AF-A0A485JIH0-F1
#
_entry.id   AF-A0A485JIH0-F1
#
_cell.length_a   1.000
_cell.length_b   1.000
_cell.length_c   1.000
_cell.angle_alpha   90.00
_cell.angle_beta   90.00
_cell.angle_gamma   90.00
#
_symmetry.space_group_name_H-M   'P 1'
#
loop_
_entity.id
_entity.type
_entity.pdbx_description
1 polymer ?
#
loop_
_entity_poly.entity_id
_entity_poly.type
_entity_poly.pdbx_seq_one_letter_code
_entity_poly.pdbx_strand_id
1 'polypeptide(L)'
;MFGAPVALGLGVGFVPVRKPGKLPRETISETYDLEYGTDQLEIHVDAIKPGDKVLVVDDLLATGGTIEATVKLIRRLGGEVADAAFIINLFDLGGEQRLEKQGITATALFRSRAINHRQSCAAHATDSTRCAFSLAVLTGLC
;
A
#
# COMPACT_ATOMS: atom_id res chain seq x y z
N MET A 1 3.22 9.45 -2.60
CA MET A 1 3.40 10.47 -3.67
C MET A 1 3.44 9.86 -5.07
N PHE A 2 4.01 8.66 -5.26
CA PHE A 2 4.19 8.08 -6.60
C PHE A 2 2.92 7.55 -7.27
N GLY A 3 1.93 7.09 -6.50
CA GLY A 3 0.71 6.52 -7.10
C GLY A 3 -0.17 7.49 -7.88
N ALA A 4 -0.23 8.78 -7.50
CA ALA A 4 -1.06 9.75 -8.22
C ALA A 4 -0.53 10.06 -9.64
N PRO A 5 0.78 10.35 -9.85
CA PRO A 5 1.35 10.44 -11.19
C PRO A 5 1.21 9.16 -12.02
N VAL A 6 1.33 7.98 -11.40
CA VAL A 6 1.12 6.70 -12.10
C VAL A 6 -0.32 6.56 -12.57
N ALA A 7 -1.30 6.84 -11.69
CA ALA A 7 -2.71 6.82 -12.07
C ALA A 7 -3.02 7.81 -13.20
N LEU A 8 -2.43 9.01 -13.16
CA LEU A 8 -2.55 10.01 -14.23
C LEU A 8 -1.96 9.50 -15.55
N GLY A 9 -0.76 8.90 -15.52
CA GLY A 9 -0.11 8.35 -16.72
C GLY A 9 -0.85 7.16 -17.33
N LEU A 10 -1.58 6.40 -16.51
CA LEU A 10 -2.45 5.30 -16.94
C LEU A 10 -3.86 5.74 -17.32
N GLY A 11 -4.23 7.01 -17.05
CA GLY A 11 -5.57 7.53 -17.31
C GLY A 11 -6.66 6.94 -16.41
N VAL A 12 -6.31 6.56 -15.17
CA VAL A 12 -7.23 5.86 -14.25
C VAL A 12 -7.44 6.60 -12.93
N GLY A 13 -8.36 6.08 -12.12
CA GLY A 13 -8.68 6.64 -10.80
C GLY A 13 -7.53 6.53 -9.82
N PHE A 14 -7.41 7.55 -8.96
CA PHE A 14 -6.51 7.53 -7.82
C PHE A 14 -7.30 7.43 -6.52
N VAL A 15 -6.93 6.48 -5.66
CA VAL A 15 -7.56 6.27 -4.35
C VAL A 15 -6.52 6.36 -3.24
N PRO A 16 -6.67 7.29 -2.28
CA PRO A 16 -5.75 7.35 -1.15
C PRO A 16 -6.13 6.33 -0.08
N VAL A 17 -5.12 5.67 0.49
CA VAL A 17 -5.23 4.95 1.76
C VAL A 17 -4.46 5.77 2.80
N ARG A 18 -5.07 6.00 3.97
CA ARG A 18 -4.58 6.97 4.95
C ARG A 18 -4.64 6.42 6.37
N LYS A 19 -3.93 7.07 7.29
CA LYS A 19 -4.13 6.87 8.72
C LYS A 19 -5.53 7.34 9.17
N PRO A 20 -6.02 6.84 10.32
CA PRO A 20 -7.34 7.18 10.83
C PRO A 20 -7.65 8.67 10.93
N GLY A 21 -8.87 9.04 10.55
CA GLY A 21 -9.40 10.40 10.69
C GLY A 21 -8.85 11.42 9.68
N LYS A 22 -8.16 10.96 8.62
CA LYS A 22 -7.70 11.83 7.52
C LYS A 22 -8.64 11.84 6.32
N LEU A 23 -9.51 10.85 6.23
CA LEU A 23 -10.46 10.70 5.13
C LEU A 23 -11.83 11.29 5.55
N PRO A 24 -12.43 12.19 4.75
CA PRO A 24 -13.62 12.94 5.16
C PRO A 24 -14.96 12.18 5.00
N ARG A 25 -14.99 11.09 4.23
CA ARG A 25 -16.20 10.28 3.99
C ARG A 25 -16.15 8.98 4.79
N GLU A 26 -17.17 8.16 4.66
CA GLU A 26 -17.24 6.84 5.30
C GLU A 26 -16.05 5.96 4.87
N THR A 27 -15.42 5.31 5.84
CA THR A 27 -14.23 4.47 5.65
C THR A 27 -14.37 3.11 6.31
N ILE A 28 -13.68 2.12 5.75
CA ILE A 28 -13.32 0.89 6.48
C ILE A 28 -11.86 0.95 6.90
N SER A 29 -11.53 0.29 8.02
CA SER A 29 -10.17 0.23 8.54
C SER A 29 -9.61 -1.20 8.62
N GLU A 30 -8.29 -1.29 8.56
CA GLU A 30 -7.51 -2.50 8.81
C GLU A 30 -6.35 -2.17 9.76
N THR A 31 -6.22 -2.99 10.79
CA THR A 31 -5.13 -2.91 11.78
C THR A 31 -4.00 -3.83 11.36
N TYR A 32 -2.77 -3.39 11.53
CA TYR A 32 -1.58 -4.19 11.28
C TYR A 32 -0.54 -4.04 12.38
N ASP A 33 0.23 -5.10 12.58
CA ASP A 33 1.23 -5.16 13.63
C ASP A 33 2.51 -4.42 13.21
N LEU A 34 3.04 -3.67 14.16
CA LEU A 34 4.38 -3.10 14.12
C LEU A 34 5.28 -3.87 15.10
N GLU A 35 6.59 -3.62 15.04
CA GLU A 35 7.54 -4.18 16.01
C GLU A 35 7.19 -3.79 17.47
N TYR A 36 6.63 -2.58 17.64
CA TYR A 36 6.15 -2.07 18.92
C TYR A 36 4.77 -1.47 18.74
N GLY A 37 3.73 -2.29 18.88
CA GLY A 37 2.33 -1.89 18.85
C GLY A 37 1.63 -2.19 17.53
N THR A 38 0.55 -1.48 17.26
CA THR A 38 -0.26 -1.62 16.05
C THR A 38 -0.51 -0.25 15.44
N ASP A 39 -0.73 -0.22 14.13
CA ASP A 39 -1.18 0.97 13.41
C ASP A 39 -2.39 0.58 12.54
N GLN A 40 -3.08 1.57 12.00
CA GLN A 40 -4.31 1.38 11.23
C GLN A 40 -4.26 2.15 9.92
N LEU A 41 -4.94 1.60 8.91
CA LEU A 41 -5.19 2.25 7.64
C LEU A 41 -6.68 2.29 7.34
N GLU A 42 -7.10 3.36 6.68
CA GLU A 42 -8.46 3.62 6.23
C GLU A 42 -8.49 3.85 4.71
N ILE A 43 -9.58 3.38 4.09
CA ILE A 43 -9.96 3.66 2.70
C ILE A 43 -11.44 4.03 2.67
N HIS A 44 -11.85 4.93 1.77
CA HIS A 44 -13.27 5.22 1.58
C HIS A 44 -14.02 4.00 1.02
N VAL A 45 -15.22 3.74 1.54
CA VAL A 45 -16.03 2.57 1.16
C VAL A 45 -16.51 2.58 -0.28
N ASP A 46 -16.63 3.76 -0.88
CA ASP A 46 -17.12 3.99 -2.24
C ASP A 46 -15.99 4.13 -3.26
N ALA A 47 -14.73 4.01 -2.83
CA ALA A 47 -13.57 4.24 -3.69
C ALA A 47 -13.22 3.03 -4.56
N ILE A 48 -13.67 1.84 -4.19
CA ILE A 48 -13.44 0.58 -4.91
C ILE A 48 -14.77 -0.13 -5.07
N LYS A 49 -15.02 -0.62 -6.28
CA LYS A 49 -16.20 -1.41 -6.61
C LYS A 49 -15.81 -2.87 -6.89
N PRO A 50 -16.74 -3.82 -6.70
CA PRO A 50 -16.51 -5.19 -7.10
C PRO A 50 -16.07 -5.32 -8.56
N GLY A 51 -14.94 -6.01 -8.80
CA GLY A 51 -14.35 -6.20 -10.12
C GLY A 51 -13.37 -5.12 -10.57
N ASP A 52 -13.17 -4.04 -9.78
CA ASP A 52 -12.10 -3.08 -10.07
C ASP A 52 -10.73 -3.76 -9.96
N LYS A 53 -9.88 -3.55 -10.96
CA LYS A 53 -8.50 -4.00 -10.92
C LYS A 53 -7.62 -2.93 -10.30
N VAL A 54 -6.82 -3.29 -9.33
CA VAL A 54 -6.12 -2.34 -8.48
C VAL A 54 -4.62 -2.59 -8.51
N LEU A 55 -3.85 -1.53 -8.73
CA LEU A 55 -2.40 -1.48 -8.59
C LEU A 55 -2.04 -0.70 -7.33
N VAL A 56 -1.35 -1.36 -6.40
CA VAL A 56 -0.80 -0.66 -5.22
C VAL A 56 0.52 0.00 -5.61
N VAL A 57 0.73 1.28 -5.28
CA VAL A 57 1.97 1.98 -5.60
C VAL A 57 2.53 2.67 -4.36
N ASP A 58 3.75 2.33 -3.98
CA ASP A 58 4.43 2.95 -2.84
C ASP A 58 5.87 3.35 -3.15
N ASP A 59 6.48 4.13 -2.27
CA ASP A 59 7.88 4.53 -2.43
C ASP A 59 8.85 3.39 -2.10
N LEU A 60 8.62 2.69 -0.99
CA LEU A 60 9.56 1.74 -0.42
C LEU A 60 8.88 0.47 0.09
N LEU A 61 9.36 -0.69 -0.38
CA LEU A 61 9.02 -1.99 0.20
C LEU A 61 10.05 -2.37 1.28
N ALA A 62 9.58 -2.46 2.54
CA ALA A 62 10.35 -2.98 3.67
C ALA A 62 9.80 -4.35 4.12
N THR A 63 9.09 -4.41 5.26
CA THR A 63 8.50 -5.65 5.79
C THR A 63 7.17 -6.04 5.13
N GLY A 64 6.57 -5.14 4.35
CA GLY A 64 5.31 -5.37 3.62
C GLY A 64 4.03 -5.27 4.45
N GLY A 65 4.09 -4.97 5.76
CA GLY A 65 2.91 -4.95 6.64
C GLY A 65 1.82 -3.96 6.21
N THR A 66 2.20 -2.75 5.80
CA THR A 66 1.26 -1.74 5.31
C THR A 66 0.59 -2.15 4.00
N ILE A 67 1.35 -2.74 3.08
CA ILE A 67 0.82 -3.19 1.79
C ILE A 67 -0.15 -4.35 2.00
N GLU A 68 0.15 -5.26 2.92
CA GLU A 68 -0.79 -6.31 3.34
C GLU A 68 -2.12 -5.74 3.87
N ALA A 69 -2.07 -4.75 4.76
CA ALA A 69 -3.28 -4.10 5.27
C ALA A 69 -4.09 -3.45 4.14
N THR A 70 -3.39 -2.80 3.20
CA THR A 70 -3.99 -2.18 2.02
C THR A 70 -4.66 -3.21 1.11
N VAL A 71 -4.02 -4.35 0.87
CA VAL A 71 -4.58 -5.46 0.07
C VAL A 71 -5.85 -6.03 0.72
N LYS A 72 -5.87 -6.17 2.04
CA LYS A 72 -7.07 -6.61 2.78
C LYS A 72 -8.22 -5.61 2.61
N LEU A 73 -7.97 -4.32 2.74
CA LEU A 73 -8.98 -3.27 2.52
C LEU A 73 -9.59 -3.35 1.11
N ILE A 74 -8.73 -3.47 0.09
CA ILE A 74 -9.17 -3.56 -1.31
C ILE A 74 -10.07 -4.77 -1.54
N ARG A 75 -9.63 -5.95 -1.09
CA ARG A 75 -10.36 -7.20 -1.28
C ARG A 75 -11.70 -7.20 -0.52
N ARG A 76 -11.77 -6.54 0.65
CA ARG A 76 -13.02 -6.37 1.40
C ARG A 76 -14.05 -5.50 0.68
N LEU A 77 -13.61 -4.57 -0.18
CA LEU A 77 -14.48 -3.78 -1.07
C LEU A 77 -14.79 -4.49 -2.40
N GLY A 78 -14.29 -5.72 -2.60
CA GLY A 78 -14.49 -6.51 -3.82
C GLY A 78 -13.51 -6.19 -4.96
N GLY A 79 -12.48 -5.37 -4.70
CA GLY A 79 -11.44 -5.09 -5.68
C GLY A 79 -10.48 -6.28 -5.87
N GLU A 80 -9.98 -6.43 -7.09
CA GLU A 80 -8.97 -7.39 -7.49
C GLU A 80 -7.59 -6.72 -7.47
N VAL A 81 -6.70 -7.22 -6.62
CA VAL A 81 -5.31 -6.75 -6.52
C VAL A 81 -4.36 -7.92 -6.70
N ALA A 82 -3.53 -7.82 -7.74
CA ALA A 82 -2.53 -8.82 -8.12
C ALA A 82 -1.11 -8.24 -8.17
N ASP A 83 -0.97 -6.91 -8.23
CA ASP A 83 0.32 -6.25 -8.45
C ASP A 83 0.55 -5.11 -7.46
N ALA A 84 1.80 -4.98 -7.03
CA ALA A 84 2.29 -3.86 -6.25
C ALA A 84 3.60 -3.33 -6.84
N ALA A 85 3.69 -2.01 -7.03
CA ALA A 85 4.84 -1.33 -7.60
C ALA A 85 5.53 -0.42 -6.58
N PHE A 86 6.86 -0.45 -6.57
CA PHE A 86 7.71 0.28 -5.64
C PHE A 86 8.83 1.00 -6.36
N ILE A 87 9.32 2.11 -5.79
CA ILE A 87 10.56 2.72 -6.27
C ILE A 87 11.76 1.95 -5.73
N ILE A 88 11.75 1.63 -4.44
CA ILE A 88 12.85 0.95 -3.73
C ILE A 88 12.33 -0.32 -3.06
N ASN A 89 13.06 -1.42 -3.18
CA ASN A 89 12.84 -2.62 -2.39
C ASN A 89 14.07 -2.95 -1.52
N LEU A 90 13.83 -3.04 -0.20
CA LEU A 90 14.78 -3.57 0.78
C LEU A 90 14.65 -5.09 0.87
N PHE A 91 15.30 -5.78 -0.06
CA PHE A 91 15.05 -7.21 -0.33
C PHE A 91 15.40 -8.14 0.84
N ASP A 92 16.21 -7.69 1.81
CA ASP A 92 16.61 -8.44 2.99
C ASP A 92 15.62 -8.34 4.16
N LEU A 93 14.54 -7.57 4.02
CA LEU A 93 13.50 -7.41 5.06
C LEU A 93 12.26 -8.30 4.87
N GLY A 94 12.25 -9.15 3.85
CA GLY A 94 11.20 -10.17 3.69
C GLY A 94 9.87 -9.69 3.11
N GLY A 95 9.78 -8.44 2.67
CA GLY A 95 8.54 -7.84 2.15
C GLY A 95 7.99 -8.54 0.92
N GLU A 96 8.84 -8.89 -0.06
CA GLU A 96 8.41 -9.59 -1.28
C GLU A 96 7.76 -10.94 -0.95
N GLN A 97 8.40 -11.75 -0.09
CA GLN A 97 7.87 -13.07 0.28
C GLN A 97 6.55 -12.96 1.05
N ARG A 98 6.35 -11.88 1.82
CA ARG A 98 5.07 -11.62 2.49
C ARG A 98 3.96 -11.33 1.49
N LEU A 99 4.25 -10.59 0.43
CA LEU A 99 3.30 -10.24 -0.63
C LEU A 99 3.00 -11.42 -1.56
N GLU A 100 4.01 -12.23 -1.90
CA GLU A 100 3.83 -13.46 -2.69
C GLU A 100 2.86 -14.44 -2.03
N LYS A 101 2.91 -14.58 -0.69
CA LYS A 101 1.96 -15.41 0.08
C LYS A 101 0.51 -14.95 -0.04
N GLN A 102 0.29 -13.70 -0.46
CA GLN A 102 -1.04 -13.14 -0.71
C GLN A 102 -1.41 -13.16 -2.20
N GLY A 103 -0.56 -13.73 -3.06
CA GLY A 103 -0.75 -13.72 -4.51
C GLY A 103 -0.49 -12.36 -5.14
N ILE A 104 0.40 -11.56 -4.56
CA ILE A 104 0.76 -10.23 -5.08
C ILE A 104 2.17 -10.27 -5.67
N THR A 105 2.31 -9.83 -6.92
CA THR A 105 3.59 -9.67 -7.60
C THR A 105 4.17 -8.30 -7.27
N ALA A 106 5.35 -8.26 -6.65
CA ALA A 106 6.05 -7.03 -6.32
C ALA A 106 7.04 -6.64 -7.43
N THR A 107 6.88 -5.44 -7.99
CA THR A 107 7.82 -4.85 -8.95
C THR A 107 8.53 -3.65 -8.32
N ALA A 108 9.85 -3.59 -8.38
CA ALA A 108 10.63 -2.48 -7.83
C ALA A 108 11.66 -1.96 -8.85
N LEU A 109 11.83 -0.64 -8.93
CA LEU A 109 12.82 -0.01 -9.83
C LEU A 109 14.25 -0.15 -9.32
N PHE A 110 14.45 -0.06 -8.00
CA PHE A 110 15.74 -0.18 -7.36
C PHE A 110 15.70 -1.21 -6.23
N ARG A 111 16.78 -1.97 -6.06
CA ARG A 111 16.90 -3.01 -5.03
C ARG A 111 18.18 -2.78 -4.23
N SER A 112 18.06 -2.74 -2.90
CA SER A 112 19.21 -2.59 -1.99
C SER A 112 19.01 -3.38 -0.71
N ARG A 113 20.09 -3.64 0.03
CA ARG A 113 19.99 -4.10 1.42
C ARG A 113 19.66 -2.93 2.35
N ALA A 114 19.05 -3.22 3.49
CA ALA A 114 18.94 -2.25 4.56
C ALA A 114 20.35 -1.85 5.06
N ILE A 115 20.62 -0.53 5.14
CA ILE A 115 21.96 -0.01 5.45
C ILE A 115 22.33 -0.24 6.93
N ASN A 116 21.34 -0.49 7.79
CA ASN A 116 21.54 -0.88 9.18
C ASN A 116 20.41 -1.85 9.59
N HIS A 117 20.71 -2.88 10.40
CA HIS A 117 19.67 -3.74 11.01
C HIS A 117 18.64 -2.94 11.86
N ARG A 118 18.91 -1.65 12.18
CA ARG A 118 17.95 -0.72 12.81
C ARG A 118 17.02 0.02 11.83
N GLN A 119 17.19 -0.11 10.51
CA GLN A 119 16.19 0.36 9.55
C GLN A 119 14.97 -0.57 9.51
N SER A 120 15.05 -1.74 10.17
CA SER A 120 13.86 -2.53 10.57
C SER A 120 12.90 -1.72 11.46
N CYS A 121 13.42 -0.78 12.26
CA CYS A 121 12.67 -0.16 13.36
C CYS A 121 12.16 1.28 13.10
N ALA A 122 12.51 1.95 11.98
CA ALA A 122 12.39 3.42 11.94
C ALA A 122 12.14 4.09 10.58
N ALA A 123 11.32 3.49 9.71
CA ALA A 123 10.57 4.30 8.74
C ALA A 123 9.42 5.02 9.48
N HIS A 124 9.76 5.95 10.36
CA HIS A 124 8.93 7.04 10.89
C HIS A 124 7.41 6.76 11.01
N ALA A 125 7.02 5.85 11.91
CA ALA A 125 5.65 5.78 12.42
C ALA A 125 5.30 6.95 13.38
N THR A 126 6.24 7.87 13.64
CA THR A 126 6.10 8.98 14.61
C THR A 126 5.81 10.35 14.02
N ASP A 127 5.82 10.54 12.69
CA ASP A 127 5.30 11.78 12.10
C ASP A 127 3.84 11.57 11.70
N SER A 128 2.92 12.07 12.53
CA SER A 128 1.46 12.04 12.37
C SER A 128 0.95 12.68 11.06
N THR A 129 1.85 13.18 10.22
CA THR A 129 1.55 13.87 8.96
C THR A 129 2.05 13.19 7.68
N ARG A 130 2.90 12.15 7.72
CA ARG A 130 3.59 11.63 6.49
C ARG A 130 3.15 10.26 5.94
N CYS A 131 2.33 9.51 6.68
CA CYS A 131 1.68 8.25 6.28
C CYS A 131 0.75 8.34 5.06
N ALA A 132 1.29 8.56 3.86
CA ALA A 132 0.52 8.82 2.66
C ALA A 132 0.61 7.72 1.59
N PHE A 133 0.00 6.55 1.84
CA PHE A 133 -0.08 5.45 0.87
C PHE A 133 -1.00 5.78 -0.31
N SER A 134 -0.60 5.32 -1.49
CA SER A 134 -1.13 5.76 -2.78
C SER A 134 -1.63 4.56 -3.58
N LEU A 135 -2.92 4.50 -3.91
CA LEU A 135 -3.50 3.41 -4.70
C LEU A 135 -3.85 3.91 -6.10
N ALA A 136 -3.41 3.20 -7.12
CA ALA A 136 -3.87 3.40 -8.50
C ALA A 136 -4.98 2.37 -8.79
N VAL A 137 -6.19 2.84 -9.03
CA VAL A 137 -7.35 1.97 -9.30
C VAL A 137 -7.64 2.04 -10.79
N LEU A 138 -7.39 0.93 -11.48
CA LEU A 138 -7.80 0.74 -12.87
C LEU A 138 -9.30 0.41 -12.90
N THR A 139 -10.13 1.44 -12.81
CA THR A 139 -11.56 1.29 -13.10
C THR A 139 -11.74 1.17 -14.62
N GLY A 140 -12.28 0.06 -15.11
CA GLY A 140 -12.87 0.01 -16.45
C GLY A 140 -11.92 -0.17 -17.66
N LEU A 141 -10.91 -1.04 -17.58
CA LEU A 141 -10.47 -1.74 -18.79
C LEU A 141 -11.41 -2.96 -19.00
N CYS A 142 -12.56 -2.69 -19.62
CA CYS A 142 -13.33 -3.70 -20.34
C CYS A 142 -12.51 -4.24 -21.52
#